data_AF-A0A7W4FDX8-F1
#
_entry.id   AF-A0A7W4FDX8-F1
#
_cell.length_a   1.000
_cell.length_b   1.000
_cell.length_c   1.000
_cell.angle_alpha   90.00
_cell.angle_beta   90.00
_cell.angle_gamma   90.00
#
_symmetry.space_group_name_H-M   'P 1'
#
loop_
_entity.id
_entity.type
_entity.pdbx_description
1 polymer ?
#
loop_
_entity_poly.entity_id
_entity_poly.type
_entity_poly.pdbx_seq_one_letter_code
_entity_poly.pdbx_strand_id
1 'polypeptide(L)'
;MSGFLHEVDYWLFGARRARSQPLYALVEGAEGAQALAADLARAGRPGGVTRLDPSATLRDAPYDFIACDLRPHAGHNLILADLAGLLAPGGGMRITVAAASCDMPGLFGLLDRAGLQAASLIPPLLYDPDAFQPDPGPYSCLPTVPDRMRAAVGESLAGDVPAHVVYARRAGDDIGWADPMDRAAVPILRDGSGVELVRRIRLEDDRLPVTLGTRIVALKVPPQTRGLVPLLDGTRTVADLVAIMVSRGVPAERFDAIWRTMFATLSGLNQVLLQAPP
;
A
#
# COMPACT_ATOMS: atom_id res chain seq x y z
N MET A 1 4.55 14.61 -7.04
CA MET A 1 4.18 14.47 -5.62
C MET A 1 4.75 13.17 -5.14
N SER A 2 5.32 13.10 -3.94
CA SER A 2 5.68 11.82 -3.34
C SER A 2 4.38 11.11 -2.96
N GLY A 3 4.20 9.89 -3.44
CA GLY A 3 3.02 9.06 -3.22
C GLY A 3 2.90 8.52 -1.81
N PHE A 4 3.86 8.85 -0.95
CA PHE A 4 3.96 8.32 0.39
C PHE A 4 2.75 8.67 1.26
N LEU A 5 2.26 9.91 1.21
CA LEU A 5 1.06 10.29 1.97
C LEU A 5 -0.19 9.51 1.50
N HIS A 6 -0.34 9.29 0.20
CA HIS A 6 -1.43 8.47 -0.34
C HIS A 6 -1.30 7.00 0.07
N GLU A 7 -0.06 6.49 0.08
CA GLU A 7 0.25 5.14 0.54
C GLU A 7 -0.14 4.95 2.01
N VAL A 8 0.14 5.92 2.88
CA VAL A 8 -0.30 5.92 4.28
C VAL A 8 -1.82 5.97 4.37
N ASP A 9 -2.48 6.92 3.68
CA ASP A 9 -3.93 7.04 3.71
C ASP A 9 -4.64 5.76 3.26
N TYR A 10 -4.13 5.11 2.21
CA TYR A 10 -4.72 3.90 1.69
C TYR A 10 -4.33 2.68 2.54
N TRP A 11 -3.05 2.35 2.68
CA TRP A 11 -2.65 1.07 3.27
C TRP A 11 -2.74 1.00 4.78
N LEU A 12 -2.69 2.13 5.47
CA LEU A 12 -2.86 2.17 6.92
C LEU A 12 -4.32 2.42 7.32
N PHE A 13 -4.94 3.42 6.68
CA PHE A 13 -6.28 3.89 7.06
C PHE A 13 -7.39 3.44 6.12
N GLY A 14 -7.09 2.56 5.17
CA GLY A 14 -8.06 2.02 4.21
C GLY A 14 -8.67 3.05 3.27
N ALA A 15 -8.06 4.23 3.14
CA ALA A 15 -8.63 5.43 2.51
C ALA A 15 -9.99 5.86 3.12
N ARG A 16 -10.20 5.62 4.41
CA ARG A 16 -11.43 6.00 5.14
C ARG A 16 -11.22 7.16 6.11
N ARG A 17 -9.98 7.43 6.52
CA ARG A 17 -9.64 8.56 7.40
C ARG A 17 -9.65 9.86 6.60
N ALA A 18 -10.53 10.80 6.95
CA ALA A 18 -10.65 12.07 6.24
C ALA A 18 -9.32 12.86 6.21
N ARG A 19 -9.08 13.54 5.09
CA ARG A 19 -7.88 14.36 4.88
C ARG A 19 -7.92 15.65 5.69
N SER A 20 -9.11 16.13 6.04
CA SER A 20 -9.35 17.23 6.98
C SER A 20 -8.98 16.89 8.43
N GLN A 21 -8.90 15.60 8.80
CA GLN A 21 -8.44 15.21 10.12
C GLN A 21 -6.92 15.41 10.26
N PRO A 22 -6.44 16.11 11.31
CA PRO A 22 -5.02 16.36 11.50
C PRO A 22 -4.21 15.07 11.53
N LEU A 23 -3.11 14.95 10.78
CA LEU A 23 -2.22 13.79 10.83
C LEU A 23 -0.96 14.15 11.62
N TYR A 24 -0.80 13.56 12.80
CA TYR A 24 0.44 13.68 13.56
C TYR A 24 1.29 12.43 13.40
N ALA A 25 2.46 12.60 12.79
CA ALA A 25 3.37 11.52 12.47
C ALA A 25 4.66 11.58 13.28
N LEU A 26 5.20 10.41 13.65
CA LEU A 26 6.56 10.25 14.16
C LEU A 26 7.35 9.46 13.12
N VAL A 27 8.39 10.05 12.53
CA VAL A 27 9.12 9.46 11.41
C VAL A 27 10.60 9.35 11.71
N GLU A 28 11.14 8.15 11.61
CA GLU A 28 12.57 7.90 11.72
C GLU A 28 13.32 8.46 10.50
N GLY A 29 14.42 9.16 10.79
CA GLY A 29 15.27 9.77 9.77
C GLY A 29 14.81 11.16 9.31
N ALA A 30 15.77 12.02 8.99
CA ALA A 30 15.52 13.42 8.64
C ALA A 30 14.79 13.57 7.30
N GLU A 31 15.24 12.83 6.28
CA GLU A 31 14.72 12.94 4.92
C GLU A 31 13.25 12.52 4.84
N GLY A 32 12.89 11.37 5.41
CA GLY A 32 11.51 10.89 5.45
C GLY A 32 10.58 11.84 6.22
N ALA A 33 11.04 12.36 7.36
CA ALA A 33 10.27 13.32 8.15
C ALA A 33 10.03 14.63 7.38
N GLN A 34 11.07 15.17 6.73
CA GLN A 34 10.99 16.38 5.92
C GLN A 34 10.09 16.18 4.69
N ALA A 35 10.22 15.05 4.01
CA ALA A 35 9.39 14.71 2.84
C ALA A 35 7.91 14.63 3.21
N LEU A 36 7.56 13.90 4.29
CA LEU A 36 6.18 13.80 4.75
C LEU A 36 5.63 15.17 5.22
N ALA A 37 6.43 15.97 5.92
CA ALA A 37 6.02 17.30 6.34
C ALA A 37 5.72 18.21 5.13
N ALA A 38 6.54 18.14 4.08
CA ALA A 38 6.32 18.87 2.84
C ALA A 38 5.06 18.37 2.10
N ASP A 39 4.78 17.07 2.13
CA ASP A 39 3.57 16.49 1.55
C ASP A 39 2.31 16.93 2.29
N LEU A 40 2.32 16.94 3.64
CA LEU A 40 1.21 17.48 4.44
C LEU A 40 0.95 18.96 4.15
N ALA A 41 1.99 19.78 4.13
CA ALA A 41 1.89 21.22 3.84
C ALA A 41 1.32 21.46 2.43
N ARG A 42 1.79 20.73 1.42
CA ARG A 42 1.30 20.86 0.04
C ARG A 42 -0.15 20.42 -0.10
N ALA A 43 -0.56 19.39 0.64
CA ALA A 43 -1.94 18.91 0.65
C ALA A 43 -2.87 19.79 1.50
N GLY A 44 -2.36 20.79 2.21
CA GLY A 44 -3.13 21.58 3.17
C GLY A 44 -3.66 20.76 4.34
N ARG A 45 -3.04 19.62 4.64
CA ARG A 45 -3.49 18.70 5.68
C ARG A 45 -3.03 19.20 7.05
N PRO A 46 -3.94 19.43 8.02
CA PRO A 46 -3.52 19.81 9.36
C PRO A 46 -2.71 18.69 10.02
N GLY A 47 -1.96 19.02 11.07
CA GLY A 47 -1.13 18.07 11.81
C GLY A 47 0.34 18.47 11.85
N GLY A 48 1.24 17.49 11.97
CA GLY A 48 2.67 17.74 12.06
C GLY A 48 3.50 16.46 12.02
N VAL A 49 4.78 16.60 11.70
CA VAL A 49 5.73 15.47 11.67
C VAL A 49 6.84 15.73 12.68
N THR A 50 6.96 14.83 13.65
CA THR A 50 8.09 14.76 14.57
C THR A 50 9.12 13.80 13.99
N ARG A 51 10.39 14.22 13.94
CA ARG A 51 11.49 13.32 13.61
C ARG A 51 11.81 12.45 14.82
N LEU A 52 11.93 11.14 14.62
CA LEU A 52 12.46 10.22 15.61
C LEU A 52 13.99 10.18 15.48
N ASP A 53 14.66 10.70 16.49
CA ASP A 53 16.11 10.63 16.70
C ASP A 53 16.42 10.73 18.21
N PRO A 54 17.66 10.50 18.67
CA PRO A 54 18.00 10.53 20.09
C PRO A 54 17.75 11.88 20.79
N SER A 55 17.58 12.97 20.04
CA SER A 55 17.28 14.31 20.57
C SER A 55 15.81 14.70 20.45
N ALA A 56 14.96 13.80 19.93
CA ALA A 56 13.57 14.07 19.68
C ALA A 56 12.83 14.38 20.99
N THR A 57 12.19 15.54 21.03
CA THR A 57 11.18 15.82 22.05
C THR A 57 9.86 15.26 21.56
N LEU A 58 9.42 14.16 22.16
CA LEU A 58 8.15 13.54 21.82
C LEU A 58 6.98 14.41 22.29
N ARG A 59 5.86 14.33 21.57
CA ARG A 59 4.60 14.95 21.98
C ARG A 59 4.05 14.22 23.20
N ASP A 60 3.41 14.97 24.10
CA ASP A 60 2.62 14.40 25.20
C ASP A 60 1.33 13.72 24.72
N ALA A 61 0.94 13.98 23.45
CA ALA A 61 -0.19 13.37 22.78
C ALA A 61 0.25 12.25 21.83
N PRO A 62 -0.56 11.20 21.65
CA PRO A 62 -0.22 10.07 20.81
C PRO A 62 -0.14 10.45 19.31
N TYR A 63 0.51 9.60 18.53
CA TYR A 63 0.70 9.75 17.08
C TYR A 63 -0.30 8.91 16.28
N ASP A 64 -0.85 9.48 15.22
CA ASP A 64 -1.71 8.76 14.27
C ASP A 64 -0.91 7.79 13.41
N PHE A 65 0.33 8.17 13.09
CA PHE A 65 1.21 7.43 12.20
C PHE A 65 2.63 7.38 12.74
N ILE A 66 3.27 6.22 12.71
CA ILE A 66 4.69 6.07 13.01
C ILE A 66 5.39 5.38 11.84
N ALA A 67 6.49 5.94 11.34
CA ALA A 67 7.34 5.26 10.37
C ALA A 67 8.67 4.91 11.04
N CYS A 68 8.97 3.62 11.16
CA CYS A 68 10.22 3.13 11.76
C CYS A 68 10.96 2.20 10.81
N ASP A 69 12.28 2.31 10.80
CA ASP A 69 13.18 1.46 10.05
C ASP A 69 13.99 0.61 11.03
N LEU A 70 13.65 -0.67 11.14
CA LEU A 70 14.30 -1.60 12.06
C LEU A 70 15.60 -2.17 11.51
N ARG A 71 15.92 -1.96 10.23
CA ARG A 71 17.13 -2.52 9.60
C ARG A 71 18.44 -2.22 10.36
N PRO A 72 18.67 -1.03 10.93
CA PRO A 72 19.92 -0.74 11.63
C PRO A 72 19.89 -1.16 13.12
N HIS A 73 18.76 -1.64 13.64
CA HIS A 73 18.56 -1.82 15.08
C HIS A 73 18.63 -3.28 15.51
N ALA A 74 19.19 -3.53 16.69
CA ALA A 74 18.98 -4.80 17.39
C ALA A 74 17.74 -4.69 18.30
N GLY A 75 17.23 -5.82 18.80
CA GLY A 75 16.16 -5.80 19.81
C GLY A 75 14.80 -5.31 19.30
N HIS A 76 14.46 -5.63 18.04
CA HIS A 76 13.23 -5.20 17.34
C HIS A 76 11.95 -5.27 18.20
N ASN A 77 11.80 -6.30 19.03
CA ASN A 77 10.61 -6.49 19.86
C ASN A 77 10.38 -5.33 20.83
N LEU A 78 11.43 -4.85 21.50
CA LEU A 78 11.32 -3.78 22.50
C LEU A 78 10.98 -2.45 21.83
N ILE A 79 11.68 -2.14 20.73
CA ILE A 79 11.45 -0.93 19.93
C ILE A 79 10.00 -0.89 19.45
N LEU A 80 9.49 -1.98 18.87
CA LEU A 80 8.11 -2.00 18.37
C LEU A 80 7.07 -1.90 19.49
N ALA A 81 7.30 -2.52 20.64
CA ALA A 81 6.38 -2.41 21.78
C ALA A 81 6.32 -0.96 22.29
N ASP A 82 7.46 -0.29 22.44
CA ASP A 82 7.54 1.10 22.88
C ASP A 82 6.86 2.04 21.87
N LEU A 83 7.16 1.89 20.57
CA LEU A 83 6.51 2.67 19.51
C LEU A 83 5.01 2.40 19.43
N ALA A 84 4.57 1.14 19.60
CA ALA A 84 3.15 0.81 19.66
C ALA A 84 2.47 1.47 20.86
N GLY A 85 3.18 1.71 21.97
CA GLY A 85 2.70 2.48 23.11
C GLY A 85 2.36 3.95 22.77
N LEU A 86 2.99 4.51 21.74
CA LEU A 86 2.80 5.91 21.32
C LEU A 86 1.66 6.11 20.31
N LEU A 87 1.04 5.04 19.82
CA LEU A 87 -0.01 5.12 18.82
C LEU A 87 -1.36 5.59 19.39
N ALA A 88 -1.99 6.52 18.68
CA ALA A 88 -3.37 6.94 18.96
C ALA A 88 -4.35 5.79 18.67
N PRO A 89 -5.54 5.78 19.27
CA PRO A 89 -6.62 4.87 18.85
C PRO A 89 -6.89 5.07 17.35
N GLY A 90 -6.94 3.98 16.59
CA GLY A 90 -7.11 4.06 15.14
C GLY A 90 -5.82 4.31 14.35
N GLY A 91 -4.72 4.66 15.03
CA GLY A 91 -3.41 4.88 14.44
C GLY A 91 -2.69 3.59 14.07
N GLY A 92 -1.54 3.73 13.44
CA GLY A 92 -0.65 2.61 13.22
C GLY A 92 0.69 3.01 12.64
N MET A 93 1.42 2.02 12.14
CA MET A 93 2.82 2.21 11.80
C MET A 93 3.22 1.57 10.48
N ARG A 94 4.19 2.18 9.81
CA ARG A 94 4.94 1.59 8.71
C ARG A 94 6.26 1.09 9.25
N ILE A 95 6.48 -0.22 9.18
CA ILE A 95 7.67 -0.88 9.67
C ILE A 95 8.47 -1.37 8.47
N THR A 96 9.76 -1.05 8.44
CA THR A 96 10.72 -1.63 7.49
C THR A 96 11.66 -2.55 8.26
N VAL A 97 11.88 -3.78 7.79
CA VAL A 97 12.83 -4.72 8.38
C VAL A 97 13.63 -5.41 7.29
N ALA A 98 14.90 -5.72 7.55
CA ALA A 98 15.74 -6.42 6.59
C ALA A 98 15.23 -7.86 6.43
N ALA A 99 14.94 -8.27 5.19
CA ALA A 99 14.44 -9.62 4.95
C ALA A 99 15.47 -10.70 5.27
N ALA A 100 16.76 -10.38 5.07
CA ALA A 100 17.87 -11.26 5.42
C ALA A 100 17.95 -11.62 6.92
N SER A 101 17.30 -10.84 7.81
CA SER A 101 17.27 -11.09 9.26
C SER A 101 15.89 -11.43 9.80
N CYS A 102 14.85 -11.40 8.96
CA CYS A 102 13.47 -11.56 9.38
C CYS A 102 12.62 -11.99 8.18
N ASP A 103 12.40 -13.29 8.04
CA ASP A 103 11.47 -13.86 7.04
C ASP A 103 10.01 -13.50 7.37
N MET A 104 9.08 -13.85 6.48
CA MET A 104 7.66 -13.53 6.68
C MET A 104 7.05 -14.13 7.96
N PRO A 105 7.26 -15.42 8.30
CA PRO A 105 6.83 -15.96 9.59
C PRO A 105 7.42 -15.20 10.78
N GLY A 106 8.71 -14.86 10.73
CA GLY A 106 9.40 -14.07 11.74
C GLY A 106 8.82 -12.67 11.90
N LEU A 107 8.48 -12.01 10.79
CA LEU A 107 7.84 -10.70 10.77
C LEU A 107 6.47 -10.76 11.45
N PHE A 108 5.63 -11.75 11.12
CA PHE A 108 4.35 -11.90 11.79
C PHE A 108 4.50 -12.17 13.29
N GLY A 109 5.46 -13.02 13.69
CA GLY A 109 5.75 -13.25 15.10
C GLY A 109 6.25 -11.99 15.82
N LEU A 110 6.99 -11.12 15.12
CA LEU A 110 7.43 -9.81 15.64
C LEU A 110 6.23 -8.87 15.86
N LEU A 111 5.29 -8.80 14.92
CA LEU A 111 4.05 -8.03 15.08
C LEU A 111 3.20 -8.54 16.23
N ASP A 112 3.00 -9.86 16.34
CA ASP A 112 2.18 -10.46 17.39
C ASP A 112 2.72 -10.13 18.79
N ARG A 113 4.04 -10.22 18.99
CA ARG A 113 4.68 -9.88 20.27
C ARG A 113 4.56 -8.40 20.63
N ALA A 114 4.44 -7.52 19.64
CA ALA A 114 4.21 -6.09 19.84
C ALA A 114 2.71 -5.73 19.98
N GLY A 115 1.81 -6.72 19.96
CA GLY A 115 0.36 -6.48 19.99
C GLY A 115 -0.16 -5.82 18.72
N LEU A 116 0.49 -6.08 17.59
CA LEU A 116 0.16 -5.52 16.28
C LEU A 116 -0.33 -6.61 15.31
N GLN A 117 -1.09 -6.18 14.31
CA GLN A 117 -1.46 -6.98 13.15
C GLN A 117 -1.08 -6.25 11.86
N ALA A 118 -0.74 -7.01 10.82
CA ALA A 118 -0.48 -6.43 9.51
C ALA A 118 -1.80 -5.90 8.90
N ALA A 119 -1.80 -4.63 8.51
CA ALA A 119 -2.83 -4.02 7.66
C ALA A 119 -2.55 -4.35 6.18
N SER A 120 -1.29 -4.22 5.75
CA SER A 120 -0.84 -4.61 4.41
C SER A 120 0.67 -4.77 4.32
N LEU A 121 1.10 -5.70 3.48
CA LEU A 121 2.49 -5.84 3.04
C LEU A 121 2.69 -5.08 1.73
N ILE A 122 3.87 -4.51 1.49
CA ILE A 122 4.12 -3.63 0.34
C ILE A 122 5.28 -4.12 -0.54
N PRO A 123 5.08 -4.21 -1.87
CA PRO A 123 3.78 -4.20 -2.54
C PRO A 123 3.03 -5.52 -2.25
N PRO A 124 1.68 -5.52 -2.13
CA PRO A 124 0.93 -6.73 -1.77
C PRO A 124 1.19 -7.93 -2.70
N LEU A 125 1.27 -7.71 -4.02
CA LEU A 125 1.47 -8.77 -5.01
C LEU A 125 2.81 -9.50 -4.86
N LEU A 126 3.80 -8.91 -4.19
CA LEU A 126 5.05 -9.61 -3.90
C LEU A 126 4.82 -10.82 -2.99
N TYR A 127 3.82 -10.74 -2.13
CA TYR A 127 3.47 -11.76 -1.14
C TYR A 127 2.27 -12.60 -1.59
N ASP A 128 1.76 -12.40 -2.81
CA ASP A 128 0.70 -13.23 -3.36
C ASP A 128 1.28 -14.36 -4.21
N PRO A 129 1.14 -15.63 -3.82
CA PRO A 129 1.70 -16.74 -4.58
C PRO A 129 1.14 -16.83 -6.01
N ASP A 130 -0.10 -16.36 -6.24
CA ASP A 130 -0.72 -16.41 -7.56
C ASP A 130 -0.04 -15.47 -8.57
N ALA A 131 0.67 -14.44 -8.09
CA ALA A 131 1.41 -13.50 -8.95
C ALA A 131 2.58 -14.16 -9.71
N PHE A 132 3.07 -15.30 -9.24
CA PHE A 132 4.25 -16.00 -9.78
C PHE A 132 3.90 -17.21 -10.64
N GLN A 133 2.62 -17.47 -10.90
CA GLN A 133 2.17 -18.70 -11.55
C GLN A 133 1.49 -18.44 -12.91
N PRO A 134 1.50 -19.43 -13.81
CA PRO A 134 0.56 -19.47 -14.92
C PRO A 134 -0.89 -19.44 -14.39
N ASP A 135 -1.82 -18.87 -15.15
CA ASP A 135 -3.25 -18.90 -14.81
C ASP A 135 -3.95 -19.98 -15.66
N PRO A 136 -4.55 -21.04 -15.05
CA PRO A 136 -4.64 -21.32 -13.61
C PRO A 136 -3.36 -21.98 -13.04
N GLY A 137 -3.00 -21.59 -11.80
CA GLY A 137 -1.80 -22.06 -11.11
C GLY A 137 -2.09 -23.14 -10.06
N PRO A 138 -1.08 -23.91 -9.61
CA PRO A 138 -1.25 -24.94 -8.56
C PRO A 138 -1.73 -24.39 -7.21
N TYR A 139 -1.72 -23.06 -7.00
CA TYR A 139 -2.24 -22.40 -5.81
C TYR A 139 -3.67 -21.83 -5.95
N SER A 140 -4.33 -22.05 -7.09
CA SER A 140 -5.75 -21.71 -7.29
C SER A 140 -6.71 -22.41 -6.31
N CYS A 141 -6.24 -23.42 -5.57
CA CYS A 141 -6.95 -24.12 -4.50
C CYS A 141 -6.64 -23.62 -3.07
N LEU A 142 -5.87 -22.53 -2.92
CA LEU A 142 -5.55 -21.94 -1.61
C LEU A 142 -6.62 -21.05 -0.91
N PRO A 143 -7.91 -20.91 -1.32
CA PRO A 143 -8.86 -20.08 -0.56
C PRO A 143 -9.01 -20.48 0.92
N THR A 144 -8.62 -21.71 1.29
CA THR A 144 -8.69 -22.22 2.67
C THR A 144 -7.38 -22.03 3.45
N VAL A 145 -6.32 -21.53 2.84
CA VAL A 145 -5.02 -21.33 3.50
C VAL A 145 -4.98 -19.94 4.14
N PRO A 146 -4.58 -19.82 5.43
CA PRO A 146 -4.49 -18.53 6.10
C PRO A 146 -3.58 -17.54 5.36
N ASP A 147 -3.96 -16.27 5.33
CA ASP A 147 -3.23 -15.22 4.58
C ASP A 147 -1.76 -15.11 4.96
N ARG A 148 -1.42 -15.29 6.25
CA ARG A 148 -0.03 -15.29 6.71
C ARG A 148 0.81 -16.39 6.07
N MET A 149 0.22 -17.56 5.85
CA MET A 149 0.89 -18.67 5.18
C MET A 149 1.02 -18.40 3.68
N ARG A 150 -0.03 -17.85 3.05
CA ARG A 150 0.04 -17.41 1.65
C ARG A 150 1.17 -16.39 1.44
N ALA A 151 1.30 -15.42 2.34
CA ALA A 151 2.36 -14.41 2.30
C ALA A 151 3.77 -15.01 2.39
N ALA A 152 3.97 -16.02 3.24
CA ALA A 152 5.25 -16.73 3.33
C ALA A 152 5.58 -17.53 2.06
N VAL A 153 4.57 -18.13 1.42
CA VAL A 153 4.76 -18.79 0.12
C VAL A 153 5.09 -17.76 -0.97
N GLY A 154 4.40 -16.62 -1.00
CA GLY A 154 4.66 -15.52 -1.92
C GLY A 154 6.09 -14.99 -1.81
N GLU A 155 6.57 -14.73 -0.58
CA GLU A 155 7.97 -14.38 -0.31
C GLU A 155 8.94 -15.42 -0.89
N SER A 156 8.72 -16.70 -0.61
CA SER A 156 9.58 -17.78 -1.09
C SER A 156 9.67 -17.82 -2.63
N LEU A 157 8.56 -17.55 -3.33
CA LEU A 157 8.50 -17.51 -4.79
C LEU A 157 9.18 -16.26 -5.37
N ALA A 158 9.03 -15.11 -4.70
CA ALA A 158 9.66 -13.85 -5.08
C ALA A 158 11.20 -13.92 -5.04
N GLY A 159 11.75 -14.82 -4.23
CA GLY A 159 13.18 -14.94 -3.97
C GLY A 159 13.68 -13.75 -3.15
N ASP A 160 14.95 -13.38 -3.33
CA ASP A 160 15.56 -12.36 -2.47
C ASP A 160 14.87 -10.99 -2.60
N VAL A 161 14.54 -10.41 -1.45
CA VAL A 161 14.07 -9.03 -1.31
C VAL A 161 14.98 -8.29 -0.33
N PRO A 162 15.23 -7.00 -0.52
CA PRO A 162 16.12 -6.26 0.39
C PRO A 162 15.50 -6.05 1.78
N ALA A 163 14.19 -5.84 1.83
CA ALA A 163 13.47 -5.54 3.06
C ALA A 163 11.98 -5.86 2.93
N HIS A 164 11.35 -6.22 4.04
CA HIS A 164 9.91 -6.20 4.16
C HIS A 164 9.45 -4.81 4.58
N VAL A 165 8.36 -4.36 3.96
CA VAL A 165 7.65 -3.15 4.36
C VAL A 165 6.22 -3.57 4.70
N VAL A 166 5.80 -3.27 5.92
CA VAL A 166 4.46 -3.58 6.41
C VAL A 166 3.82 -2.34 7.02
N TYR A 167 2.57 -2.08 6.66
CA TYR A 167 1.69 -1.24 7.45
C TYR A 167 1.02 -2.12 8.49
N ALA A 168 1.06 -1.70 9.76
CA ALA A 168 0.55 -2.46 10.89
C ALA A 168 -0.31 -1.57 11.80
N ARG A 169 -1.33 -2.17 12.40
CA ARG A 169 -2.23 -1.55 13.38
C ARG A 169 -2.31 -2.40 14.64
N ARG A 170 -2.97 -1.91 15.70
CA ARG A 170 -3.15 -2.70 16.91
C ARG A 170 -3.93 -3.98 16.59
N ALA A 171 -3.54 -5.09 17.20
CA ALA A 171 -4.26 -6.34 17.07
C ALA A 171 -5.72 -6.16 17.53
N GLY A 172 -6.68 -6.62 16.73
CA GLY A 172 -8.11 -6.44 16.99
C GLY A 172 -8.72 -5.15 16.46
N ASP A 173 -7.92 -4.19 15.97
CA ASP A 173 -8.46 -3.06 15.22
C ASP A 173 -9.22 -3.55 13.97
N ASP A 174 -10.41 -2.98 13.73
CA ASP A 174 -11.12 -3.15 12.47
C ASP A 174 -10.46 -2.28 11.38
N ILE A 175 -9.98 -2.94 10.33
CA ILE A 175 -9.33 -2.30 9.19
C ILE A 175 -10.30 -2.38 8.01
N GLY A 176 -11.28 -1.48 8.01
CA GLY A 176 -12.16 -1.29 6.86
C GLY A 176 -11.42 -0.63 5.70
N TRP A 177 -11.71 -1.06 4.47
CA TRP A 177 -11.20 -0.45 3.25
C TRP A 177 -12.31 0.30 2.52
N ALA A 178 -11.94 1.37 1.81
CA ALA A 178 -12.81 1.99 0.83
C ALA A 178 -13.04 1.01 -0.34
N ASP A 179 -14.29 0.91 -0.80
CA ASP A 179 -14.64 0.02 -1.91
C ASP A 179 -14.16 0.65 -3.23
N PRO A 180 -13.25 0.02 -3.98
CA PRO A 180 -12.82 0.54 -5.27
C PRO A 180 -13.94 0.55 -6.33
N MET A 181 -15.03 -0.18 -6.11
CA MET A 181 -16.19 -0.16 -7.00
C MET A 181 -17.19 0.96 -6.65
N ASP A 182 -17.03 1.64 -5.51
CA ASP A 182 -17.88 2.78 -5.15
C ASP A 182 -17.73 3.88 -6.20
N ARG A 183 -18.87 4.30 -6.76
CA ARG A 183 -18.94 5.34 -7.79
C ARG A 183 -18.42 6.68 -7.31
N ALA A 184 -18.46 6.96 -6.01
CA ALA A 184 -17.92 8.17 -5.39
C ALA A 184 -16.42 8.09 -5.08
N ALA A 185 -15.81 6.90 -5.14
CA ALA A 185 -14.38 6.74 -4.85
C ALA A 185 -13.53 7.49 -5.89
N VAL A 186 -12.43 8.09 -5.43
CA VAL A 186 -11.49 8.82 -6.29
C VAL A 186 -10.19 8.03 -6.41
N PRO A 187 -9.99 7.28 -7.49
CA PRO A 187 -8.73 6.58 -7.72
C PRO A 187 -7.61 7.55 -8.09
N ILE A 188 -6.40 7.22 -7.62
CA ILE A 188 -5.22 8.07 -7.76
C ILE A 188 -3.98 7.23 -8.02
N LEU A 189 -3.08 7.73 -8.86
CA LEU A 189 -1.73 7.17 -8.96
C LEU A 189 -0.96 7.45 -7.68
N ARG A 190 -0.30 6.42 -7.13
CA ARG A 190 0.60 6.61 -5.99
C ARG A 190 1.70 7.59 -6.37
N ASP A 191 2.48 7.24 -7.39
CA ASP A 191 3.65 7.99 -7.85
C ASP A 191 3.68 8.11 -9.37
N GLY A 192 4.41 9.11 -9.86
CA GLY A 192 4.76 9.24 -11.27
C GLY A 192 3.58 9.61 -12.19
N SER A 193 3.75 9.30 -13.48
CA SER A 193 2.80 9.61 -14.54
C SER A 193 2.13 8.33 -15.05
N GLY A 194 0.82 8.40 -15.25
CA GLY A 194 0.05 7.30 -15.85
C GLY A 194 0.56 6.93 -17.25
N VAL A 195 1.10 7.91 -17.99
CA VAL A 195 1.70 7.69 -19.32
C VAL A 195 2.92 6.78 -19.24
N GLU A 196 3.80 6.98 -18.26
CA GLU A 196 4.99 6.16 -18.07
C GLU A 196 4.61 4.74 -17.60
N LEU A 197 3.59 4.62 -16.74
CA LEU A 197 3.06 3.32 -16.34
C LEU A 197 2.54 2.53 -17.55
N VAL A 198 1.72 3.13 -18.42
CA VAL A 198 1.13 2.41 -19.56
C VAL A 198 2.14 2.09 -20.67
N ARG A 199 3.21 2.88 -20.81
CA ARG A 199 4.31 2.59 -21.75
C ARG A 199 5.02 1.27 -21.46
N ARG A 200 4.97 0.79 -20.22
CA ARG A 200 5.53 -0.52 -19.84
C ARG A 200 4.65 -1.68 -20.27
N ILE A 201 3.36 -1.46 -20.57
CA ILE A 201 2.44 -2.53 -20.97
C ILE A 201 2.77 -2.97 -22.39
N ARG A 202 3.19 -4.22 -22.54
CA ARG A 202 3.48 -4.86 -23.83
C ARG A 202 2.25 -4.82 -24.73
N LEU A 203 2.44 -4.46 -26.00
CA LEU A 203 1.32 -4.24 -26.93
C LEU A 203 0.78 -5.56 -27.49
N GLU A 204 1.65 -6.56 -27.61
CA GLU A 204 1.35 -7.86 -28.19
C GLU A 204 0.37 -8.71 -27.37
N ASP A 205 0.41 -8.60 -26.04
CA ASP A 205 -0.29 -9.51 -25.13
C ASP A 205 -0.98 -8.82 -23.93
N ASP A 206 -0.95 -7.49 -23.86
CA ASP A 206 -1.39 -6.65 -22.73
C ASP A 206 -0.84 -7.12 -21.37
N ARG A 207 0.43 -7.49 -21.32
CA ARG A 207 1.09 -7.81 -20.07
C ARG A 207 1.97 -6.67 -19.58
N LEU A 208 1.92 -6.42 -18.29
CA LEU A 208 2.78 -5.48 -17.58
C LEU A 208 3.93 -6.27 -16.93
N PRO A 209 5.16 -6.24 -17.49
CA PRO A 209 6.33 -6.80 -16.84
C PRO A 209 6.67 -5.98 -15.59
N VAL A 210 6.83 -6.66 -14.47
CA VAL A 210 7.22 -6.07 -13.18
C VAL A 210 8.23 -6.96 -12.48
N THR A 211 9.08 -6.34 -11.69
CA THR A 211 10.02 -7.05 -10.82
C THR A 211 9.39 -7.20 -9.44
N LEU A 212 9.24 -8.44 -8.97
CA LEU A 212 8.83 -8.78 -7.61
C LEU A 212 9.96 -9.63 -6.98
N GLY A 213 10.68 -9.05 -6.03
CA GLY A 213 11.94 -9.61 -5.52
C GLY A 213 12.97 -9.74 -6.63
N THR A 214 13.45 -10.97 -6.87
CA THR A 214 14.40 -11.29 -7.96
C THR A 214 13.71 -11.78 -9.23
N ARG A 215 12.38 -11.93 -9.22
CA ARG A 215 11.60 -12.45 -10.35
C ARG A 215 11.06 -11.32 -11.20
N ILE A 216 11.09 -11.52 -12.52
CA ILE A 216 10.31 -10.72 -13.46
C ILE A 216 9.04 -11.49 -13.78
N VAL A 217 7.89 -10.96 -13.37
CA VAL A 217 6.57 -11.50 -13.69
C VAL A 217 5.88 -10.58 -14.68
N ALA A 218 5.22 -11.15 -15.68
CA ALA A 218 4.43 -10.39 -16.64
C ALA A 218 2.97 -10.50 -16.22
N LEU A 219 2.37 -9.48 -15.63
CA LEU A 219 0.99 -9.52 -15.13
C LEU A 219 0.03 -9.17 -16.26
N LYS A 220 -1.00 -9.98 -16.49
CA LYS A 220 -2.04 -9.64 -17.47
C LYS A 220 -2.85 -8.45 -16.93
N VAL A 221 -3.04 -7.44 -17.78
CA VAL A 221 -3.93 -6.32 -17.50
C VAL A 221 -5.00 -6.22 -18.58
N PRO A 222 -6.18 -5.66 -18.30
CA PRO A 222 -7.17 -5.39 -19.34
C PRO A 222 -6.60 -4.45 -20.41
N PRO A 223 -6.90 -4.64 -21.71
CA PRO A 223 -6.40 -3.75 -22.77
C PRO A 223 -6.72 -2.27 -22.53
N GLN A 224 -7.88 -2.00 -21.93
CA GLN A 224 -8.39 -0.67 -21.61
C GLN A 224 -7.57 0.05 -20.53
N THR A 225 -6.68 -0.66 -19.81
CA THR A 225 -5.75 -0.07 -18.84
C THR A 225 -4.99 1.10 -19.45
N ARG A 226 -4.59 1.01 -20.73
CA ARG A 226 -3.86 2.08 -21.43
C ARG A 226 -4.65 3.38 -21.57
N GLY A 227 -5.97 3.29 -21.73
CA GLY A 227 -6.86 4.44 -21.85
C GLY A 227 -7.40 4.97 -20.52
N LEU A 228 -7.39 4.13 -19.48
CA LEU A 228 -7.92 4.42 -18.14
C LEU A 228 -6.87 5.03 -17.22
N VAL A 229 -5.69 4.42 -17.13
CA VAL A 229 -4.62 4.84 -16.19
C VAL A 229 -4.23 6.32 -16.32
N PRO A 230 -4.13 6.92 -17.53
CA PRO A 230 -3.83 8.34 -17.65
C PRO A 230 -4.92 9.28 -17.10
N LEU A 231 -6.14 8.78 -16.83
CA LEU A 231 -7.25 9.56 -16.27
C LEU A 231 -7.22 9.63 -14.74
N LEU A 232 -6.37 8.84 -14.08
CA LEU A 232 -6.28 8.69 -12.62
C LEU A 232 -5.48 9.85 -12.00
N ASP A 233 -6.07 11.04 -12.04
CA ASP A 233 -5.45 12.29 -11.60
C ASP A 233 -5.70 12.65 -10.13
N GLY A 234 -6.42 11.81 -9.38
CA GLY A 234 -6.77 12.10 -8.00
C GLY A 234 -7.88 13.14 -7.84
N THR A 235 -8.66 13.39 -8.88
CA THR A 235 -9.86 14.25 -8.82
C THR A 235 -11.10 13.59 -9.40
N ARG A 236 -10.93 12.79 -10.46
CA ARG A 236 -12.05 12.06 -11.08
C ARG A 236 -12.51 10.91 -10.20
N THR A 237 -13.82 10.84 -10.01
CA THR A 237 -14.48 9.71 -9.36
C THR A 237 -14.56 8.49 -10.28
N VAL A 238 -14.84 7.32 -9.74
CA VAL A 238 -15.16 6.12 -10.54
C VAL A 238 -16.36 6.39 -11.45
N ALA A 239 -17.37 7.17 -11.02
CA ALA A 239 -18.48 7.58 -11.88
C ALA A 239 -18.02 8.38 -13.11
N ASP A 240 -17.08 9.31 -12.93
CA ASP A 240 -16.52 10.08 -14.04
C ASP A 240 -15.78 9.17 -15.03
N LEU A 241 -15.02 8.19 -14.52
CA LEU A 241 -14.32 7.22 -15.35
C LEU A 241 -15.29 6.34 -16.15
N VAL A 242 -16.40 5.91 -15.54
CA VAL A 242 -17.47 5.19 -16.23
C VAL A 242 -18.04 6.03 -17.36
N ALA A 243 -18.42 7.28 -17.08
CA ALA A 243 -18.99 8.18 -18.08
C ALA A 243 -18.03 8.41 -19.26
N ILE A 244 -16.74 8.64 -18.98
CA ILE A 244 -15.70 8.78 -20.00
C ILE A 244 -15.58 7.50 -20.82
N MET A 245 -15.57 6.32 -20.20
CA MET A 245 -15.43 5.07 -20.95
C MET A 245 -16.66 4.69 -21.77
N VAL A 246 -17.86 4.99 -21.27
CA VAL A 246 -19.11 4.85 -22.03
C VAL A 246 -19.11 5.74 -23.27
N SER A 247 -18.69 7.01 -23.15
CA SER A 247 -18.53 7.89 -24.31
C SER A 247 -17.48 7.40 -25.33
N ARG A 248 -16.54 6.55 -24.90
CA ARG A 248 -15.54 5.88 -25.75
C ARG A 248 -16.01 4.51 -26.27
N GLY A 249 -17.28 4.16 -26.07
CA GLY A 249 -17.89 2.93 -26.58
C GLY A 249 -17.70 1.69 -25.70
N VAL A 250 -17.30 1.84 -24.43
CA VAL A 250 -17.24 0.73 -23.47
C VAL A 250 -18.51 0.72 -22.61
N PRO A 251 -19.39 -0.29 -22.71
CA PRO A 251 -20.59 -0.38 -21.88
C PRO A 251 -20.28 -0.38 -20.38
N ALA A 252 -21.19 0.14 -19.56
CA ALA A 252 -20.99 0.28 -18.12
C ALA A 252 -20.77 -1.07 -17.41
N GLU A 253 -21.49 -2.12 -17.84
CA GLU A 253 -21.35 -3.47 -17.31
C GLU A 253 -19.96 -4.04 -17.60
N ARG A 254 -19.42 -3.73 -18.78
CA ARG A 254 -18.07 -4.14 -19.18
C ARG A 254 -17.00 -3.35 -18.43
N PHE A 255 -17.26 -2.07 -18.13
CA PHE A 255 -16.36 -1.25 -17.32
C PHE A 255 -16.11 -1.88 -15.96
N ASP A 256 -17.15 -2.35 -15.26
CA ASP A 256 -16.98 -2.87 -13.90
C ASP A 256 -16.05 -4.08 -13.83
N ALA A 257 -16.14 -4.99 -14.80
CA ALA A 257 -15.21 -6.12 -14.92
C ALA A 257 -13.77 -5.65 -15.18
N ILE A 258 -13.58 -4.72 -16.12
CA ILE A 258 -12.28 -4.13 -16.46
C ILE A 258 -11.68 -3.43 -15.23
N TRP A 259 -12.46 -2.59 -14.57
CA TRP A 259 -12.05 -1.77 -13.44
C TRP A 259 -11.63 -2.64 -12.26
N ARG A 260 -12.42 -3.66 -11.91
CA ARG A 260 -12.09 -4.60 -10.83
C ARG A 260 -10.75 -5.28 -11.05
N THR A 261 -10.53 -5.85 -12.24
CA THR A 261 -9.26 -6.52 -12.57
C THR A 261 -8.09 -5.53 -12.60
N MET A 262 -8.25 -4.38 -13.27
CA MET A 262 -7.19 -3.38 -13.37
C MET A 262 -6.81 -2.81 -12.00
N PHE A 263 -7.80 -2.44 -11.19
CA PHE A 263 -7.58 -1.88 -9.87
C PHE A 263 -6.91 -2.90 -8.95
N ALA A 264 -7.39 -4.15 -8.90
CA ALA A 264 -6.77 -5.20 -8.09
C ALA A 264 -5.28 -5.41 -8.46
N THR A 265 -4.97 -5.52 -9.76
CA THR A 265 -3.59 -5.69 -10.21
C THR A 265 -2.71 -4.48 -9.89
N LEU A 266 -3.16 -3.26 -10.21
CA LEU A 266 -2.34 -2.06 -10.03
C LEU A 266 -2.25 -1.60 -8.57
N SER A 267 -3.29 -1.83 -7.76
CA SER A 267 -3.25 -1.63 -6.31
C SER A 267 -2.36 -2.66 -5.65
N GLY A 268 -2.42 -3.92 -6.07
CA GLY A 268 -1.49 -4.97 -5.63
C GLY A 268 -0.01 -4.65 -5.93
N LEU A 269 0.27 -3.84 -6.95
CA LEU A 269 1.62 -3.32 -7.25
C LEU A 269 1.95 -2.02 -6.52
N ASN A 270 1.06 -1.55 -5.65
CA ASN A 270 1.14 -0.25 -4.99
C ASN A 270 1.33 0.90 -6.00
N GLN A 271 0.62 0.87 -7.14
CA GLN A 271 0.69 1.90 -8.20
C GLN A 271 -0.58 2.76 -8.26
N VAL A 272 -1.74 2.15 -8.01
CA VAL A 272 -3.05 2.82 -8.00
C VAL A 272 -3.70 2.60 -6.65
N LEU A 273 -4.16 3.68 -6.02
CA LEU A 273 -4.77 3.69 -4.70
C LEU A 273 -6.12 4.42 -4.79
N LEU A 274 -6.86 4.47 -3.67
CA LEU A 274 -7.99 5.37 -3.52
C LEU A 274 -7.59 6.56 -2.65
N GLN A 275 -8.04 7.74 -3.03
CA GLN A 275 -7.88 8.94 -2.23
C GLN A 275 -8.80 8.87 -1.00
N ALA A 276 -8.26 9.24 0.15
CA ALA A 276 -9.06 9.43 1.35
C ALA A 276 -10.11 10.55 1.17
N PRO A 277 -11.27 10.44 1.84
CA PRO A 277 -12.31 11.46 1.79
C PRO A 277 -11.77 12.82 2.24
N PRO A 278 -12.35 13.94 1.75
CA PRO A 278 -11.92 15.28 2.14
C PRO A 278 -12.01 15.51 3.65
#